data_AF-A0A4P7S099-F1
#
_entry.id   AF-A0A4P7S099-F1
#
_cell.length_a   1.000
_cell.length_b   1.000
_cell.length_c   1.000
_cell.angle_alpha   90.00
_cell.angle_beta   90.00
_cell.angle_gamma   90.00
#
_symmetry.space_group_name_H-M   'P 1'
#
loop_
_entity.id
_entity.type
_entity.pdbx_description
1 polymer ?
#
loop_
_entity_poly.entity_id
_entity_poly.type
_entity_poly.pdbx_seq_one_letter_code
_entity_poly.pdbx_strand_id
1 'polypeptide(L)' 'MRNLVPAAALLGLLVIGCSRTDNEPGPGGVTVSEAKALDDAAEMLESRDSTPPADQASASETAE' A
#
# COMPACT_ATOMS: atom_id res chain seq x y z
N MET A 1 -13.15 46.30 -7.68
CA MET A 1 -12.92 45.28 -6.62
C MET A 1 -13.97 44.16 -6.64
N ARG A 2 -14.63 43.88 -7.77
CA ARG A 2 -15.72 42.87 -7.85
C ARG A 2 -15.37 41.65 -8.71
N ASN A 3 -14.14 41.61 -9.23
CA ASN A 3 -13.68 40.66 -10.24
C ASN A 3 -12.58 39.72 -9.71
N LEU A 4 -12.20 39.84 -8.43
CA LEU A 4 -11.17 39.01 -7.78
C LEU A 4 -11.72 37.72 -7.18
N VAL A 5 -13.04 37.63 -6.99
CA VAL A 5 -13.74 36.46 -6.43
C VAL A 5 -13.59 35.19 -7.31
N PRO A 6 -13.69 35.22 -8.66
CA PRO A 6 -13.56 33.99 -9.44
C PRO A 6 -12.12 33.46 -9.48
N ALA A 7 -11.11 34.32 -9.33
CA ALA A 7 -9.70 33.93 -9.36
C ALA A 7 -9.29 33.14 -8.11
N ALA A 8 -9.83 33.50 -6.94
CA ALA A 8 -9.57 32.77 -5.69
C ALA A 8 -10.23 31.39 -5.67
N ALA A 9 -11.40 31.23 -6.29
CA ALA A 9 -12.11 29.95 -6.37
C ALA A 9 -11.38 28.93 -7.28
N LEU A 10 -10.77 29.39 -8.37
CA LEU A 10 -9.97 28.54 -9.26
C LEU A 10 -8.69 28.00 -8.60
N LEU A 11 -8.07 28.78 -7.71
CA LEU A 11 -6.84 28.36 -7.01
C LEU A 11 -7.11 27.27 -5.96
N GLY A 12 -8.28 27.28 -5.32
CA GLY A 12 -8.68 26.24 -4.35
C GLY A 12 -8.90 24.85 -4.98
N LEU A 13 -9.35 24.78 -6.24
CA LEU A 13 -9.59 23.52 -6.95
C LEU A 13 -8.30 22.77 -7.29
N LEU A 14 -7.18 23.47 -7.48
CA LEU A 14 -5.87 22.87 -7.76
C LEU A 14 -5.26 22.13 -6.56
N VAL A 15 -5.71 22.44 -5.33
CA VAL A 15 -5.22 21.79 -4.09
C VAL A 15 -5.96 20.47 -3.80
N ILE A 16 -7.15 20.26 -4.39
CA ILE A 16 -7.96 19.04 -4.17
C ILE A 16 -7.31 17.80 -4.82
N GLY A 17 -6.39 17.99 -5.78
CA GLY A 17 -5.61 16.90 -6.39
C GLY A 17 -4.35 16.48 -5.61
N CYS A 18 -3.97 17.20 -4.55
CA CYS A 18 -2.90 16.76 -3.63
C CYS A 18 -3.43 15.93 -2.46
N SER A 19 -4.72 15.62 -2.44
CA SER A 19 -5.29 14.68 -1.49
C SER A 19 -5.06 13.25 -1.96
N ARG A 20 -4.17 12.56 -1.24
CA ARG A 20 -4.01 11.09 -1.23
C ARG A 20 -5.37 10.45 -0.96
N THR A 21 -6.15 10.21 -2.01
CA THR A 21 -7.25 9.25 -1.94
C THR A 21 -6.62 7.85 -1.98
N ASP A 22 -7.14 6.92 -1.19
CA ASP A 22 -6.53 5.59 -1.01
C ASP A 22 -6.45 4.77 -2.31
N ASN A 23 -7.14 5.21 -3.37
CA ASN A 23 -7.26 4.51 -4.64
C ASN A 23 -6.41 5.10 -5.78
N GLU A 24 -5.72 6.23 -5.56
CA GLU A 24 -4.78 6.76 -6.55
C GLU A 24 -3.42 6.06 -6.40
N PRO A 25 -2.79 5.63 -7.51
CA PRO A 25 -1.48 4.98 -7.47
C PRO A 25 -0.42 5.90 -6.84
N GLY A 26 0.19 5.44 -5.75
CA GLY A 26 1.31 6.09 -5.10
C GLY A 26 2.64 5.89 -5.84
N PRO A 27 3.76 6.40 -5.29
CA PRO A 27 5.08 6.11 -5.82
C PRO A 27 5.33 4.59 -5.82
N GLY A 28 5.68 4.03 -6.97
CA GLY A 28 5.73 2.57 -7.20
C GLY A 28 4.52 2.00 -7.93
N GLY A 29 3.51 2.82 -8.24
CA GLY A 29 2.32 2.41 -9.00
C GLY A 29 1.30 1.60 -8.20
N VAL A 30 1.51 1.46 -6.88
CA VAL A 30 0.61 0.76 -5.97
C VAL A 30 -0.23 1.75 -5.17
N THR A 31 -1.47 1.39 -4.89
CA THR A 31 -2.36 2.17 -4.03
C THR A 31 -1.97 2.02 -2.56
N VAL A 32 -2.53 2.86 -1.68
CA VAL A 32 -2.28 2.76 -0.23
C VAL A 32 -2.83 1.44 0.33
N SER A 33 -4.00 1.01 -0.17
CA SER A 33 -4.62 -0.25 0.23
C SER A 33 -3.80 -1.47 -0.23
N GLU A 34 -3.23 -1.43 -1.44
CA GLU A 34 -2.32 -2.46 -1.92
C GLU A 34 -1.04 -2.54 -1.08
N ALA A 35 -0.42 -1.39 -0.80
CA ALA A 35 0.78 -1.34 0.04
C ALA A 35 0.52 -1.94 1.44
N LYS A 36 -0.62 -1.62 2.06
CA LYS A 36 -0.99 -2.19 3.35
C LYS A 36 -1.22 -3.70 3.30
N ALA A 37 -1.85 -4.21 2.24
CA ALA A 37 -2.03 -5.65 2.07
C ALA A 37 -0.68 -6.38 1.92
N LEU A 38 0.30 -5.75 1.27
CA LEU A 38 1.67 -6.27 1.17
C LEU A 38 2.39 -6.28 2.52
N ASP A 39 2.26 -5.20 3.31
CA ASP A 39 2.85 -5.11 4.65
C ASP A 39 2.28 -6.17 5.60
N ASP A 40 0.95 -6.35 5.60
CA ASP A 40 0.27 -7.36 6.42
C ASP A 40 0.74 -8.79 6.03
N ALA A 41 0.97 -9.05 4.74
CA ALA A 41 1.53 -10.33 4.28
C ALA A 41 2.98 -10.55 4.74
N ALA A 42 3.80 -9.50 4.77
CA ALA A 42 5.16 -9.59 5.29
C ALA A 42 5.18 -9.88 6.80
N GLU A 43 4.28 -9.26 7.57
CA GLU A 43 4.14 -9.51 9.01
C GLU A 43 3.77 -10.98 9.31
N MET A 44 2.92 -11.60 8.48
CA MET A 44 2.59 -13.02 8.59
C MET A 44 3.79 -13.94 8.40
N LEU A 45 4.74 -13.58 7.52
CA LEU A 45 5.97 -14.35 7.30
C LEU A 45 6.93 -14.20 8.48
N GLU A 46 7.16 -12.98 8.96
CA GLU A 46 8.02 -12.71 10.12
C GLU A 46 7.51 -13.43 11.38
N SER A 47 6.19 -13.46 11.56
CA SER A 47 5.53 -14.20 12.65
C SER A 47 5.76 -15.72 12.56
N ARG A 48 5.94 -16.26 11.35
CA ARG A 48 6.26 -17.68 11.13
C ARG A 48 7.75 -17.97 11.33
N ASP A 49 8.63 -17.08 10.88
CA ASP A 49 10.08 -17.24 11.01
C ASP A 49 10.56 -17.13 12.47
N SER A 50 9.73 -16.56 13.35
CA SER A 50 9.91 -16.59 14.80
C SER A 50 9.79 -18.01 15.41
N THR A 51 9.20 -18.97 14.67
CA THR A 51 9.26 -20.39 15.01
C THR A 51 10.55 -20.97 14.44
N PRO A 52 11.48 -21.51 15.26
CA PRO A 52 12.65 -22.19 14.73
C PRO A 52 12.17 -23.26 13.74
N PRO A 53 12.80 -23.38 12.55
CA PRO A 53 12.31 -24.27 11.51
C PRO A 53 12.20 -25.67 12.12
N ALA A 54 10.96 -26.11 12.34
CA ALA A 54 10.66 -27.47 12.71
C ALA A 54 10.96 -28.30 11.46
N ASP A 55 12.22 -28.69 11.38
CA ASP A 55 12.78 -29.77 10.61
C ASP A 55 12.09 -29.98 9.25
N GLN A 56 12.68 -29.41 8.20
CA GLN A 56 12.31 -29.70 6.79
C GLN A 56 12.54 -31.19 6.41
N ALA A 57 12.74 -32.09 7.36
CA ALA A 57 12.80 -33.53 7.19
C ALA A 57 11.39 -34.15 7.05
N SER A 58 10.66 -33.83 5.99
CA SER A 58 9.56 -34.69 5.52
C SER A 58 9.13 -34.47 4.06
N ALA A 59 9.66 -33.48 3.33
CA ALA A 59 9.22 -33.21 1.96
C ALA A 59 9.99 -33.98 0.86
N SER A 60 10.91 -34.90 1.22
CA SER A 60 11.68 -35.68 0.22
C SER A 60 11.45 -37.19 0.26
N GLU A 61 10.51 -37.70 1.05
CA GLU A 61 10.19 -39.14 1.08
C GLU A 61 8.72 -39.37 0.74
N THR A 62 8.39 -39.24 -0.55
CA THR A 62 7.32 -39.95 -1.29
C THR A 62 7.25 -39.38 -2.71
N ALA A 63 8.30 -39.62 -3.49
CA ALA A 63 8.20 -39.68 -4.94
C ALA A 63 8.42 -41.15 -5.32
N GLU A 64 7.32 -41.90 -5.41
CA GLU A 64 7.24 -43.15 -6.17
C GLU A 64 6.29 -42.91 -7.35
#